data_AF-F1DB28-F1
#
_entry.id   AF-F1DB28-F1
#
_cell.length_a   1.000
_cell.length_b   1.000
_cell.length_c   1.000
_cell.angle_alpha   90.00
_cell.angle_beta   90.00
_cell.angle_gamma   90.00
#
_symmetry.space_group_name_H-M   'P 1'
#
loop_
_entity.id
_entity.type
_entity.pdbx_description
1 polymer ?
#
loop_
_entity_poly.entity_id
_entity_poly.type
_entity_poly.pdbx_seq_one_letter_code
_entity_poly.pdbx_strand_id
1 'polypeptide(L)' 'DINLRQCQALVLAPTRELAQQIQKVVIALGDYMNAQCHACIGGTNVREDISRLQSGCQVIVGTPGRVFDMISRGA' A
#
# COMPACT_ATOMS: atom_id res chain seq x y z
N ASP A 1 0.45 11.66 10.73
CA ASP A 1 0.21 13.03 10.24
C ASP A 1 -0.27 12.94 8.79
N ILE A 2 -1.51 13.34 8.51
CA ILE A 2 -2.09 13.23 7.16
C ILE A 2 -1.41 14.17 6.14
N ASN A 3 -0.67 15.19 6.59
CA ASN A 3 0.06 16.11 5.71
C ASN A 3 1.37 15.53 5.18
N LEU A 4 1.88 14.45 5.79
CA LEU A 4 3.11 13.79 5.37
C LEU A 4 2.77 12.64 4.40
N ARG A 5 3.15 12.79 3.12
CA ARG A 5 3.00 11.76 2.08
C ARG A 5 4.12 10.72 2.16
N GLN A 6 4.17 10.00 3.26
CA GLN A 6 5.11 8.89 3.49
C GLN A 6 4.39 7.76 4.22
N CYS A 7 4.90 6.54 4.07
CA CYS A 7 4.33 5.38 4.73
C CYS A 7 4.38 5.56 6.26
N GLN A 8 3.22 5.45 6.90
CA GLN A 8 3.04 5.55 8.35
C GLN A 8 2.50 4.25 8.94
N ALA A 9 1.80 3.45 8.13
CA ALA A 9 1.28 2.15 8.51
C ALA A 9 1.47 1.13 7.39
N LEU A 10 1.90 -0.07 7.77
CA LEU A 10 2.00 -1.24 6.91
C LEU A 10 1.08 -2.34 7.43
N VAL A 11 0.18 -2.84 6.58
CA VAL A 11 -0.71 -3.96 6.87
C VAL A 11 -0.33 -5.14 5.97
N LEU A 12 0.07 -6.24 6.59
CA LEU A 12 0.42 -7.47 5.88
C LEU A 12 -0.75 -8.47 5.93
N ALA A 13 -1.11 -9.00 4.76
CA ALA A 13 -2.11 -10.05 4.62
C ALA A 13 -1.51 -11.26 3.87
N PRO A 14 -1.89 -12.50 4.23
CA PRO A 14 -1.30 -13.71 3.66
C PRO A 14 -1.70 -13.94 2.20
N THR A 15 -2.83 -13.38 1.75
CA THR A 15 -3.37 -13.58 0.40
C THR A 15 -3.65 -12.26 -0.30
N ARG A 16 -3.70 -12.31 -1.64
CA ARG A 16 -4.00 -11.14 -2.47
C ARG A 16 -5.43 -10.64 -2.22
N GLU A 17 -6.34 -11.58 -2.07
CA GLU A 17 -7.78 -11.34 -1.90
C GLU A 17 -8.04 -10.64 -0.57
N LEU A 18 -7.40 -11.08 0.53
CA LEU A 18 -7.53 -10.42 1.83
C LEU A 18 -6.90 -9.03 1.82
N ALA A 19 -5.72 -8.87 1.19
CA ALA A 19 -5.09 -7.56 1.05
C ALA A 19 -6.00 -6.57 0.30
N GLN A 20 -6.66 -7.01 -0.78
CA GLN A 20 -7.62 -6.18 -1.52
C GLN A 20 -8.85 -5.83 -0.70
N GLN A 21 -9.37 -6.75 0.11
CA GLN A 21 -10.50 -6.47 1.01
C GLN A 21 -10.13 -5.42 2.06
N ILE A 22 -8.96 -5.56 2.69
CA ILE A 22 -8.44 -4.58 3.66
C ILE A 22 -8.27 -3.21 3.00
N GLN A 23 -7.62 -3.16 1.82
CA GLN A 23 -7.41 -1.89 1.09
C GLN A 23 -8.74 -1.17 0.85
N LYS A 24 -9.79 -1.85 0.41
CA LYS A 24 -11.10 -1.24 0.17
C LYS A 24 -11.66 -0.57 1.42
N VAL A 25 -11.54 -1.23 2.58
CA VAL A 25 -11.98 -0.67 3.87
C VAL A 25 -11.13 0.54 4.25
N VAL A 26 -9.80 0.45 4.09
CA VAL A 26 -8.90 1.56 4.41
C VAL A 26 -9.14 2.77 3.50
N ILE A 27 -9.39 2.57 2.20
CA ILE A 27 -9.74 3.67 1.29
C ILE A 27 -11.05 4.33 1.72
N ALA A 28 -12.09 3.53 2.00
CA ALA A 28 -13.38 4.06 2.44
C ALA A 28 -13.27 4.90 3.73
N LEU A 29 -12.38 4.54 4.65
CA LEU A 29 -12.09 5.34 5.84
C LEU A 29 -11.21 6.55 5.51
N GLY A 30 -10.21 6.36 4.65
CA GLY A 30 -9.23 7.36 4.22
C GLY A 30 -9.86 8.53 3.48
N ASP A 31 -10.92 8.30 2.71
CA ASP A 31 -11.65 9.34 1.98
C ASP A 31 -12.24 10.41 2.93
N TYR A 32 -12.66 10.02 4.14
CA TYR A 32 -13.15 10.97 5.16
C TYR A 32 -12.03 11.65 5.95
N MET A 33 -10.83 11.06 5.96
CA MET A 33 -9.67 11.52 6.74
C MET A 33 -8.57 12.18 5.90
N ASN A 34 -8.73 12.22 4.57
CA ASN A 34 -7.71 12.61 3.60
C ASN A 34 -6.41 11.78 3.70
N ALA A 35 -6.54 10.48 3.99
CA ALA A 35 -5.43 9.54 4.06
C ALA A 35 -5.42 8.64 2.82
N GLN A 36 -4.25 8.46 2.21
CA GLN A 36 -4.08 7.63 1.02
C GLN A 36 -3.62 6.22 1.38
N CYS A 37 -4.13 5.24 0.63
CA CYS A 37 -3.80 3.83 0.80
C CYS A 37 -3.40 3.20 -0.53
N HIS A 38 -2.27 2.48 -0.56
CA HIS A 38 -1.84 1.68 -1.71
C HIS A 38 -1.78 0.19 -1.36
N ALA A 39 -2.02 -0.68 -2.35
CA ALA A 39 -1.88 -2.13 -2.17
C ALA A 39 -0.71 -2.70 -2.97
N CYS A 40 0.28 -3.26 -2.27
CA CYS A 40 1.42 -3.99 -2.84
C CYS A 40 1.14 -5.50 -2.83
N ILE A 41 0.57 -6.01 -3.92
CA ILE A 41 0.20 -7.43 -4.06
C ILE A 41 0.83 -8.05 -5.31
N GLY A 42 1.09 -9.36 -5.28
CA GLY A 42 1.59 -10.08 -6.45
C GLY A 42 0.63 -9.96 -7.65
N GLY A 43 1.15 -10.12 -8.87
CA GLY A 43 0.33 -10.10 -10.10
C GLY A 43 -0.16 -8.73 -10.58
N THR A 44 0.20 -7.64 -9.90
CA THR A 44 0.12 -6.27 -10.44
C THR A 44 1.46 -5.85 -11.04
N ASN A 45 1.45 -4.78 -11.84
CA ASN A 45 2.64 -4.23 -12.47
C ASN A 45 3.56 -3.59 -11.42
N VAL A 46 4.76 -4.16 -11.26
CA VAL A 46 5.78 -3.68 -10.32
C VAL A 46 6.17 -2.22 -10.58
N ARG A 47 6.20 -1.76 -11.85
CA ARG A 47 6.54 -0.36 -12.15
C ARG A 47 5.47 0.61 -11.65
N GLU A 48 4.22 0.20 -11.69
CA GLU A 48 3.11 0.99 -11.17
C GLU A 48 3.20 1.09 -9.64
N ASP A 49 3.47 -0.03 -8.97
CA ASP A 49 3.69 -0.05 -7.52
C ASP A 49 4.84 0.89 -7.13
N ILE A 50 5.99 0.83 -7.81
CA ILE A 50 7.13 1.72 -7.56
C ILE A 50 6.72 3.19 -7.75
N SER A 51 6.07 3.52 -8.86
CA SER A 51 5.63 4.90 -9.12
C SER A 51 4.66 5.42 -8.05
N ARG A 52 3.77 4.55 -7.55
CA ARG A 52 2.82 4.89 -6.47
C ARG A 52 3.52 5.08 -5.14
N LEU A 53 4.46 4.21 -4.80
CA LEU A 53 5.26 4.32 -3.57
C LEU A 53 6.11 5.60 -3.56
N GLN A 54 6.73 5.94 -4.68
CA GLN A 54 7.48 7.19 -4.86
C GLN A 54 6.60 8.45 -4.77
N SER A 55 5.33 8.36 -5.20
CA SER A 55 4.37 9.47 -5.02
C SER A 55 3.96 9.68 -3.56
N GLY A 56 4.22 8.69 -2.71
CA GLY A 56 3.92 8.70 -1.28
C GLY A 56 2.48 8.29 -0.96
N CYS A 57 2.32 7.48 0.08
CA CYS A 57 1.01 7.15 0.68
C CYS A 57 1.17 6.88 2.17
N GLN A 58 0.14 7.14 2.97
CA GLN A 58 0.18 6.97 4.42
C GLN A 58 0.04 5.51 4.83
N VAL A 59 -0.76 4.73 4.09
CA VAL A 59 -1.00 3.31 4.39
C VAL A 59 -0.62 2.44 3.21
N ILE A 60 0.17 1.40 3.49
CA ILE A 60 0.46 0.33 2.53
C ILE A 60 -0.20 -0.94 3.04
N VAL A 61 -0.96 -1.61 2.18
CA VAL A 61 -1.51 -2.95 2.43
C VAL A 61 -0.82 -3.91 1.47
N GLY A 62 -0.43 -5.11 1.86
CA GLY A 62 0.23 -6.00 0.89
C GLY A 62 0.49 -7.41 1.35
N THR A 63 0.93 -8.24 0.42
CA THR A 63 1.42 -9.58 0.74
C THR A 63 2.91 -9.53 1.08
N PRO A 64 3.39 -10.35 2.06
CA PRO A 64 4.77 -10.29 2.51
C PRO A 64 5.82 -10.33 1.40
N GLY A 65 5.64 -11.22 0.41
CA GLY A 65 6.58 -11.36 -0.70
C GLY A 65 6.66 -10.12 -1.60
N ARG A 66 5.53 -9.50 -1.95
CA ARG A 66 5.54 -8.30 -2.80
C ARG A 66 6.06 -7.08 -2.05
N VAL A 67 5.68 -6.92 -0.78
CA VAL A 67 6.19 -5.82 0.06
C VAL A 67 7.70 -5.93 0.23
N PHE A 68 8.21 -7.14 0.51
CA PHE A 68 9.64 -7.38 0.61
C PHE A 68 10.39 -7.06 -0.70
N ASP A 69 9.83 -7.43 -1.85
CA ASP A 69 10.40 -7.10 -3.17
C ASP A 69 10.45 -5.56 -3.38
N MET A 70 9.43 -4.81 -2.98
CA MET A 70 9.44 -3.34 -3.08
C MET A 70 10.51 -2.71 -2.18
N ILE A 71 10.60 -3.15 -0.92
CA ILE A 71 11.63 -2.68 0.03
C ILE A 71 13.04 -3.00 -0.50
N SER A 72 13.25 -4.21 -1.01
CA SER A 72 14.55 -4.65 -1.54
C SER A 72 15.00 -3.84 -2.75
N ARG A 73 14.06 -3.22 -3.48
CA ARG A 73 14.32 -2.35 -4.62
C ARG A 73 14.52 -0.88 -4.23
N GLY A 74 14.28 -0.51 -2.98
CA GLY A 74 14.30 0.89 -2.52
C GLY A 74 13.18 1.72 -3.14
N ALA A 75 12.01 1.11 -3.37
CA ALA A 75 10.83 1.77 -3.91
C ALA A 75 10.21 2.79 -2.96
#